data_AF-V8CBD4-F1
#
_entry.id   AF-V8CBD4-F1
#
_cell.length_a   1.000
_cell.length_b   1.000
_cell.length_c   1.000
_cell.angle_alpha   90.00
_cell.angle_beta   90.00
_cell.angle_gamma   90.00
#
_symmetry.space_group_name_H-M   'P 1'
#
loop_
_entity.id
_entity.type
_entity.pdbx_description
1 polymer ?
#
loop_
_entity_poly.entity_id
_entity_poly.type
_entity_poly.pdbx_seq_one_letter_code
_entity_poly.pdbx_strand_id
1 'polypeptide(L)'
;MILKAYPKINIYLKIIDFDGNYHLLESRFARIKGKLYDEIEITESNNGKDIIEGDFGCDAKDSSVACALRLLREKYPKQFPPVHIKVAKHIPKGAGLGGGSSNAGCVLNGIDSMFCLELSNEELNAMAKRVGADVAFFVSGVDFAEVGGVGEKITPHKIPSDDISEFEIYTPDIFCDTRAVYRQYRSMIEKQILKLSPKDMFADFSNQKVLDFGEVQGLAQDGQAMQRNSYACERFASLATLNDLFAPACALYPQLLEVAQELGEGWFFSGSGSSFFRALGVAKNATDSTKEAKSTKADSSNVADFDKAQLDKTRLNETQLDEAQSSKAQTQSKETKDIDSQKIDSNQGSTRGLAQDFAKESKQDSNESTKKESKKPLDSPSLFE
;
A
#
# COMPACT_ATOMS: atom_id res chain seq x y z
N MET A 1 -4.55 23.44 0.07
CA MET A 1 -3.33 22.77 -0.41
C MET A 1 -3.74 21.40 -0.96
N ILE A 2 -3.19 20.98 -2.11
CA ILE A 2 -3.43 19.64 -2.67
C ILE A 2 -2.09 18.90 -2.75
N LEU A 3 -2.05 17.66 -2.25
CA LEU A 3 -0.86 16.81 -2.17
C LEU A 3 -1.13 15.44 -2.81
N LYS A 4 -0.07 14.84 -3.36
CA LYS A 4 -0.10 13.45 -3.84
C LYS A 4 0.65 12.55 -2.87
N ALA A 5 -0.04 11.56 -2.33
CA ALA A 5 0.54 10.51 -1.50
C ALA A 5 0.81 9.27 -2.34
N TYR A 6 2.09 8.98 -2.58
CA TYR A 6 2.53 7.86 -3.40
C TYR A 6 2.75 6.59 -2.56
N PRO A 7 2.57 5.39 -3.14
CA PRO A 7 2.87 4.14 -2.45
C PRO A 7 4.38 3.93 -2.29
N LYS A 8 4.73 2.97 -1.43
CA LYS A 8 6.06 2.35 -1.41
C LYS A 8 5.98 0.90 -1.81
N ILE A 9 7.12 0.34 -2.20
CA ILE A 9 7.36 -1.10 -2.26
C ILE A 9 8.53 -1.47 -1.34
N ASN A 10 8.56 -2.73 -0.90
CA ASN A 10 9.73 -3.33 -0.26
C ASN A 10 10.54 -4.08 -1.32
N ILE A 11 11.71 -3.57 -1.72
CA ILE A 11 12.62 -4.30 -2.63
C ILE A 11 13.00 -5.65 -2.02
N TYR A 12 13.25 -5.65 -0.72
CA TYR A 12 13.33 -6.83 0.14
C TYR A 12 12.80 -6.48 1.53
N LEU A 13 12.45 -7.48 2.34
CA LEU A 13 12.05 -7.36 3.75
C LEU A 13 12.46 -8.64 4.49
N LYS A 14 13.38 -8.50 5.44
CA LYS A 14 13.89 -9.60 6.26
C LYS A 14 13.63 -9.32 7.72
N ILE A 15 13.12 -10.31 8.44
CA ILE A 15 12.96 -10.23 9.89
C ILE A 15 14.19 -10.85 10.53
N ILE A 16 14.98 -10.01 11.16
CA ILE A 16 16.30 -10.34 11.69
C ILE A 16 16.29 -10.66 13.18
N ASP A 17 15.29 -10.18 13.92
CA ASP A 17 15.21 -10.32 15.37
C ASP A 17 13.81 -9.96 15.89
N PHE A 18 13.60 -10.07 17.20
CA PHE A 18 12.39 -9.61 17.88
C PHE A 18 12.72 -8.63 19.00
N ASP A 19 11.82 -7.66 19.23
CA ASP A 19 11.86 -6.77 20.39
C ASP A 19 10.48 -6.77 21.06
N GLY A 20 10.34 -7.58 22.11
CA GLY A 20 9.06 -7.85 22.76
C GLY A 20 8.02 -8.40 21.77
N ASN A 21 6.98 -7.61 21.48
CA ASN A 21 5.91 -7.95 20.55
C ASN A 21 6.17 -7.48 19.10
N TYR A 22 7.27 -6.75 18.87
CA TYR A 22 7.64 -6.24 17.56
C TYR A 22 8.65 -7.13 16.85
N HIS A 23 8.74 -6.94 15.53
CA HIS A 23 9.65 -7.65 14.65
C HIS A 23 10.69 -6.65 14.18
N LEU A 24 11.96 -6.91 14.50
CA LEU A 24 13.04 -6.11 13.98
C LEU A 24 13.35 -6.58 12.55
N LEU A 25 13.37 -5.63 11.63
CA LEU A 25 13.51 -5.87 10.21
C LEU A 25 14.72 -5.14 9.61
N GLU A 26 15.18 -5.68 8.49
CA GLU A 26 16.01 -5.01 7.50
C GLU A 26 15.24 -5.02 6.17
N SER A 27 15.12 -3.87 5.52
CA SER A 27 14.37 -3.73 4.28
C SER A 27 14.94 -2.59 3.46
N ARG A 28 14.69 -2.60 2.15
CA ARG A 28 14.90 -1.42 1.31
C ARG A 28 13.57 -0.95 0.75
N PHE A 29 13.21 0.29 1.06
CA PHE A 29 11.97 0.91 0.58
C PHE A 29 12.25 1.70 -0.69
N ALA A 30 11.31 1.63 -1.63
CA ALA A 30 11.28 2.49 -2.81
C ALA A 30 9.91 3.17 -2.89
N ARG A 31 9.89 4.49 -3.01
CA ARG A 31 8.68 5.30 -3.25
C ARG A 31 8.37 5.29 -4.73
N ILE A 32 7.18 4.80 -5.08
CA ILE A 32 6.79 4.64 -6.48
C ILE A 32 5.98 5.84 -6.92
N LYS A 33 6.67 6.79 -7.56
CA LYS A 33 6.04 7.96 -8.18
C LYS A 33 5.51 7.56 -9.56
N GLY A 34 4.23 7.83 -9.82
CA GLY A 34 3.59 7.45 -11.07
C GLY A 34 2.12 7.80 -11.07
N LYS A 35 1.30 6.99 -11.77
CA LYS A 35 -0.16 7.21 -11.86
C LYS A 35 -0.93 6.74 -10.63
N LEU A 36 -0.36 5.82 -9.85
CA LEU A 36 -0.97 5.32 -8.62
C LEU A 36 -0.61 6.24 -7.44
N TYR A 37 -1.57 7.01 -6.95
CA TYR A 37 -1.43 7.85 -5.76
C TYR A 37 -2.81 8.17 -5.15
N ASP A 38 -2.82 8.41 -3.84
CA ASP A 38 -3.96 9.06 -3.21
C ASP A 38 -3.83 10.58 -3.37
N GLU A 39 -4.96 11.28 -3.48
CA GLU A 39 -4.99 12.73 -3.48
C GLU A 39 -5.47 13.23 -2.12
N ILE A 40 -4.75 14.20 -1.57
CA ILE A 40 -5.03 14.76 -0.24
C ILE A 40 -5.25 16.26 -0.39
N GLU A 41 -6.44 16.71 -0.03
CA GLU A 41 -6.78 18.11 0.06
C GLU A 41 -6.76 18.52 1.54
N ILE A 42 -6.00 19.57 1.87
CA ILE A 42 -5.96 20.19 3.19
C ILE A 42 -6.42 21.64 3.03
N THR A 43 -7.50 22.01 3.71
CA THR A 43 -8.00 23.38 3.80
C THR A 43 -8.21 23.77 5.25
N GLU A 44 -8.31 25.08 5.53
CA GLU A 44 -8.89 25.51 6.79
C GLU A 44 -10.35 25.09 6.88
N SER A 45 -10.82 24.77 8.08
CA SER A 45 -12.18 24.34 8.32
C SER A 45 -13.06 25.52 8.72
N ASN A 46 -14.20 25.67 8.02
CA ASN A 46 -15.14 26.76 8.24
C ASN A 46 -16.10 26.53 9.43
N ASN A 47 -16.07 25.34 10.06
CA ASN A 47 -17.01 24.96 11.13
C ASN A 47 -16.39 24.99 12.54
N GLY A 48 -15.14 25.46 12.66
CA GLY A 48 -14.43 25.55 13.93
C GLY A 48 -13.96 24.20 14.51
N LYS A 49 -14.02 23.12 13.74
CA LYS A 49 -13.57 21.77 14.14
C LYS A 49 -12.74 21.12 13.05
N ASP A 50 -11.83 20.24 13.44
CA ASP A 50 -11.12 19.39 12.50
C ASP A 50 -12.08 18.39 11.85
N ILE A 51 -11.99 18.24 10.53
CA ILE A 51 -12.81 17.32 9.73
C ILE A 51 -11.88 16.43 8.93
N ILE A 52 -12.12 15.12 8.95
CA ILE A 52 -11.36 14.14 8.17
C ILE A 52 -12.35 13.29 7.38
N GLU A 53 -12.17 13.25 6.06
CA GLU A 53 -13.02 12.51 5.13
C GLU A 53 -12.16 11.63 4.21
N GLY A 54 -12.60 10.40 3.97
CA GLY A 54 -11.93 9.45 3.10
C GLY A 54 -12.35 8.01 3.38
N ASP A 55 -12.15 7.12 2.41
CA ASP A 55 -12.40 5.69 2.58
C ASP A 55 -11.15 4.99 3.14
N PHE A 56 -10.95 5.09 4.45
CA PHE A 56 -9.81 4.49 5.13
C PHE A 56 -9.96 2.97 5.37
N GLY A 57 -11.14 2.39 5.12
CA GLY A 57 -11.47 1.02 5.54
C GLY A 57 -11.73 0.88 7.05
N CYS A 58 -11.81 1.99 7.77
CA CYS A 58 -12.18 2.11 9.18
C CYS A 58 -12.87 3.47 9.40
N ASP A 59 -13.37 3.70 10.62
CA ASP A 59 -13.86 5.03 11.00
C ASP A 59 -12.74 6.08 10.81
N ALA A 60 -13.08 7.25 10.25
CA ALA A 60 -12.09 8.29 9.96
C ALA A 60 -11.25 8.70 11.18
N LYS A 61 -11.84 8.68 12.38
CA LYS A 61 -11.15 8.99 13.66
C LYS A 61 -10.03 8.01 14.02
N ASP A 62 -10.11 6.78 13.51
CA ASP A 62 -9.17 5.68 13.77
C ASP A 62 -8.12 5.56 12.64
N SER A 63 -8.19 6.43 11.63
CA SER A 63 -7.23 6.45 10.52
C SER A 63 -5.85 6.96 10.95
N SER A 64 -4.83 6.58 10.17
CA SER A 64 -3.46 7.12 10.33
C SER A 64 -3.41 8.64 10.14
N VAL A 65 -4.28 9.19 9.28
CA VAL A 65 -4.45 10.64 9.07
C VAL A 65 -4.98 11.33 10.32
N ALA A 66 -5.99 10.76 10.98
CA ALA A 66 -6.50 11.28 12.25
C ALA A 66 -5.47 11.18 13.37
N CYS A 67 -4.71 10.09 13.42
CA CYS A 67 -3.60 9.96 14.35
C CYS A 67 -2.55 11.07 14.13
N ALA A 68 -2.11 11.29 12.88
CA ALA A 68 -1.17 12.36 12.52
C ALA A 68 -1.67 13.76 12.94
N LEU A 69 -2.92 14.09 12.60
CA LEU A 69 -3.51 15.38 12.98
C LEU A 69 -3.61 15.53 14.50
N ARG A 70 -4.03 14.49 15.23
CA ARG A 70 -4.09 14.51 16.69
C ARG A 70 -2.73 14.77 17.33
N LEU A 71 -1.66 14.16 16.81
CA LEU A 71 -0.30 14.39 17.31
C LEU A 71 0.17 15.83 17.08
N LEU A 72 -0.14 16.41 15.91
CA LEU A 72 0.10 17.82 15.63
C LEU A 72 -0.69 18.73 16.58
N ARG A 73 -1.95 18.39 16.89
CA ARG A 73 -2.77 19.12 17.88
C ARG A 73 -2.25 19.00 19.30
N GLU A 74 -1.76 17.83 19.71
CA GLU A 74 -1.13 17.61 21.02
C GLU A 74 0.09 18.52 21.19
N LYS A 75 0.92 18.64 20.15
CA LYS A 75 2.14 19.45 20.17
C LYS A 75 1.87 20.95 19.96
N TYR A 76 0.91 21.29 19.10
CA TYR A 76 0.60 22.65 18.65
C TYR A 76 -0.90 22.98 18.75
N PRO A 77 -1.47 23.01 19.96
CA PRO A 77 -2.92 23.06 20.16
C PRO A 77 -3.61 24.33 19.63
N LYS A 78 -2.86 25.42 19.42
CA LYS A 78 -3.41 26.73 19.00
C LYS A 78 -2.60 27.43 17.91
N GLN A 79 -1.63 26.77 17.29
CA GLN A 79 -0.74 27.43 16.32
C GLN A 79 -1.26 27.37 14.88
N PHE A 80 -2.28 26.56 14.62
CA PHE A 80 -2.96 26.53 13.32
C PHE A 80 -4.47 26.36 13.51
N PRO A 81 -5.30 26.94 12.63
CA PRO A 81 -6.76 26.82 12.70
C PRO A 81 -7.21 25.36 12.53
N PRO A 82 -8.46 25.02 12.90
CA PRO A 82 -9.08 23.76 12.52
C PRO A 82 -8.97 23.49 11.01
N VAL A 83 -8.73 22.25 10.62
CA VAL A 83 -8.50 21.87 9.21
C VAL A 83 -9.52 20.86 8.71
N HIS A 84 -9.84 20.94 7.42
CA HIS A 84 -10.57 19.91 6.70
C HIS A 84 -9.58 19.14 5.83
N ILE A 85 -9.43 17.85 6.09
CA ILE A 85 -8.58 16.94 5.33
C ILE A 85 -9.47 15.97 4.57
N LYS A 86 -9.43 16.02 3.24
CA LYS A 86 -10.09 15.05 2.37
C LYS A 86 -9.06 14.17 1.70
N VAL A 87 -9.29 12.86 1.71
CA VAL A 87 -8.41 11.88 1.08
C VAL A 87 -9.19 11.07 0.05
N ALA A 88 -8.88 11.29 -1.23
CA ALA A 88 -9.33 10.43 -2.32
C ALA A 88 -8.38 9.24 -2.44
N LYS A 89 -8.87 8.06 -2.05
CA LYS A 89 -8.09 6.82 -1.95
C LYS A 89 -8.09 6.07 -3.28
N HIS A 90 -6.90 5.82 -3.81
CA HIS A 90 -6.65 4.98 -4.99
C HIS A 90 -5.61 3.89 -4.71
N ILE A 91 -4.71 4.08 -3.74
CA ILE A 91 -3.78 3.04 -3.30
C ILE A 91 -4.60 1.96 -2.56
N PRO A 92 -4.58 0.70 -3.04
CA PRO A 92 -5.37 -0.36 -2.42
C PRO A 92 -5.04 -0.57 -0.94
N LYS A 93 -6.09 -0.76 -0.14
CA LYS A 93 -6.00 -1.02 1.30
C LYS A 93 -5.52 -2.45 1.56
N GLY A 94 -4.73 -2.66 2.61
CA GLY A 94 -4.22 -4.00 2.96
C GLY A 94 -3.34 -4.64 1.87
N ALA A 95 -2.71 -3.81 1.03
CA ALA A 95 -1.99 -4.24 -0.16
C ALA A 95 -0.45 -4.23 -0.01
N GLY A 96 0.07 -3.88 1.16
CA GLY A 96 1.52 -3.87 1.42
C GLY A 96 2.26 -2.65 0.85
N LEU A 97 1.50 -1.69 0.30
CA LEU A 97 2.00 -0.50 -0.40
C LEU A 97 2.15 0.75 0.48
N GLY A 98 1.82 0.66 1.77
CA GLY A 98 1.98 1.76 2.72
C GLY A 98 1.07 2.97 2.48
N GLY A 99 -0.06 2.82 1.78
CA GLY A 99 -0.94 3.95 1.43
C GLY A 99 -1.40 4.79 2.64
N GLY A 100 -1.86 4.15 3.72
CA GLY A 100 -2.25 4.87 4.95
C GLY A 100 -1.07 5.61 5.61
N SER A 101 0.12 5.00 5.60
CA SER A 101 1.33 5.64 6.11
C SER A 101 1.77 6.82 5.25
N SER A 102 1.63 6.71 3.93
CA SER A 102 1.86 7.79 2.98
C SER A 102 0.92 8.96 3.22
N ASN A 103 -0.38 8.69 3.43
CA ASN A 103 -1.33 9.74 3.73
C ASN A 103 -0.98 10.49 5.03
N ALA A 104 -0.65 9.75 6.08
CA ALA A 104 -0.23 10.36 7.34
C ALA A 104 1.05 11.21 7.20
N GLY A 105 2.06 10.72 6.47
CA GLY A 105 3.28 11.47 6.22
C GLY A 105 3.03 12.75 5.42
N CYS A 106 2.18 12.69 4.40
CA CYS A 106 1.74 13.88 3.66
C CYS A 106 0.99 14.88 4.53
N VAL A 107 0.16 14.41 5.47
CA VAL A 107 -0.56 15.30 6.40
C VAL A 107 0.40 15.97 7.39
N LEU A 108 1.38 15.23 7.94
CA LEU A 108 2.39 15.80 8.82
C LEU A 108 3.19 16.92 8.13
N ASN A 109 3.79 16.60 6.98
CA ASN A 109 4.59 17.57 6.21
C ASN A 109 3.73 18.69 5.61
N GLY A 110 2.49 18.38 5.20
CA GLY A 110 1.56 19.32 4.60
C GLY A 110 1.09 20.38 5.59
N ILE A 111 0.70 19.99 6.80
CA ILE A 111 0.29 20.93 7.85
C ILE A 111 1.48 21.76 8.35
N ASP A 112 2.64 21.12 8.56
CA ASP A 112 3.88 21.82 8.91
C ASP A 112 4.19 22.95 7.91
N SER A 113 4.18 22.62 6.61
CA SER A 113 4.44 23.57 5.54
C SER A 113 3.32 24.61 5.38
N MET A 114 2.05 24.22 5.50
CA MET A 114 0.91 25.13 5.29
C MET A 114 0.84 26.23 6.34
N PHE A 115 1.24 25.92 7.58
CA PHE A 115 1.14 26.84 8.71
C PHE A 115 2.49 27.26 9.28
N CYS A 116 3.59 26.93 8.60
CA CYS A 116 4.96 27.28 8.99
C CYS A 116 5.25 26.90 10.46
N LEU A 117 4.97 25.66 10.84
CA LEU A 117 5.17 25.19 12.22
C LEU A 117 6.64 24.89 12.55
N GLU A 118 7.50 24.84 11.53
CA GLU A 118 8.95 24.69 11.61
C GLU A 118 9.38 23.43 12.38
N LEU A 119 8.69 22.31 12.14
CA LEU A 119 9.06 21.07 12.80
C LEU A 119 10.46 20.59 12.39
N SER A 120 11.26 20.25 13.39
CA SER A 120 12.53 19.56 13.14
C SER A 120 12.29 18.13 12.65
N ASN A 121 13.27 17.58 11.92
CA ASN A 121 13.26 16.18 11.48
C ASN A 121 13.09 15.20 12.65
N GLU A 122 13.63 15.53 13.83
CA GLU A 122 13.52 14.71 15.04
C GLU A 122 12.06 14.65 15.54
N GLU A 123 11.38 15.80 15.58
CA GLU A 123 9.98 15.89 16.00
C GLU A 123 9.04 15.18 15.03
N LEU A 124 9.28 15.38 13.73
CA LEU A 124 8.57 14.71 12.65
C LEU A 124 8.72 13.19 12.75
N ASN A 125 9.94 12.69 12.94
CA ASN A 125 10.19 11.26 13.10
C ASN A 125 9.56 10.71 14.40
N ALA A 126 9.64 11.45 15.51
CA ALA A 126 9.01 11.04 16.77
C ALA A 126 7.49 10.89 16.64
N MET A 127 6.81 11.79 15.92
CA MET A 127 5.39 11.63 15.62
C MET A 127 5.13 10.50 14.64
N ALA A 128 5.91 10.39 13.57
CA ALA A 128 5.79 9.32 12.58
C ALA A 128 5.78 7.93 13.23
N LYS A 129 6.72 7.68 14.15
CA LYS A 129 6.79 6.44 14.95
C LYS A 129 5.51 6.13 15.73
N ARG A 130 4.84 7.16 16.27
CA ARG A 130 3.58 7.00 17.01
C ARG A 130 2.38 6.72 16.09
N VAL A 131 2.45 7.14 14.83
CA VAL A 131 1.39 6.85 13.84
C VAL A 131 1.56 5.45 13.27
N GLY A 132 2.77 5.09 12.85
CA GLY A 132 3.08 3.78 12.28
C GLY A 132 4.51 3.74 11.73
N ALA A 133 5.15 2.57 11.78
CA ALA A 133 6.58 2.44 11.46
C ALA A 133 6.95 3.01 10.08
N ASP A 134 6.19 2.65 9.03
CA ASP A 134 6.41 3.12 7.65
C ASP A 134 6.24 4.65 7.48
N VAL A 135 5.60 5.37 8.40
CA VAL A 135 5.36 6.81 8.27
C VAL A 135 6.67 7.60 8.25
N ALA A 136 7.70 7.11 8.97
CA ALA A 136 9.01 7.75 9.01
C ALA A 136 9.64 7.85 7.61
N PHE A 137 9.45 6.83 6.77
CA PHE A 137 9.90 6.84 5.38
C PHE A 137 9.23 7.96 4.57
N PHE A 138 7.91 8.12 4.69
CA PHE A 138 7.19 9.13 3.92
C PHE A 138 7.55 10.55 4.35
N VAL A 139 7.64 10.77 5.66
CA VAL A 139 8.01 12.06 6.26
C VAL A 139 9.42 12.49 5.87
N SER A 140 10.38 11.55 5.79
CA SER A 140 11.77 11.84 5.40
C SER A 140 11.94 12.45 4.00
N GLY A 141 10.92 12.34 3.14
CA GLY A 141 10.94 12.90 1.78
C GLY A 141 11.78 12.12 0.77
N VAL A 142 12.55 11.12 1.18
CA VAL A 142 13.42 10.34 0.29
C VAL A 142 12.64 9.34 -0.56
N ASP A 143 13.18 9.04 -1.74
CA ASP A 143 12.58 8.08 -2.67
C ASP A 143 13.09 6.65 -2.45
N PHE A 144 14.33 6.49 -1.96
CA PHE A 144 14.92 5.19 -1.65
C PHE A 144 15.62 5.25 -0.29
N ALA A 145 15.46 4.21 0.51
CA ALA A 145 16.11 4.11 1.82
C ALA A 145 16.37 2.67 2.22
N GLU A 146 17.49 2.45 2.91
CA GLU A 146 17.61 1.32 3.81
C GLU A 146 16.77 1.58 5.05
N VAL A 147 16.07 0.55 5.49
CA VAL A 147 15.10 0.61 6.57
C VAL A 147 15.42 -0.45 7.60
N GLY A 148 15.51 -0.02 8.85
CA GLY A 148 15.80 -0.88 10.00
C GLY A 148 14.84 -0.66 11.18
N GLY A 149 15.12 -1.33 12.30
CA GLY A 149 14.25 -1.26 13.49
C GLY A 149 12.95 -2.03 13.24
N VAL A 150 11.81 -1.49 13.63
CA VAL A 150 10.48 -2.00 13.25
C VAL A 150 9.98 -1.41 11.93
N GLY A 151 10.81 -0.63 11.24
CA GLY A 151 10.48 0.12 10.02
C GLY A 151 10.75 1.63 10.14
N GLU A 152 11.19 2.11 11.31
CA GLU A 152 11.31 3.53 11.63
C GLU A 152 12.71 4.13 11.45
N LYS A 153 13.75 3.28 11.31
CA LYS A 153 15.12 3.75 11.09
C LYS A 153 15.33 3.89 9.59
N ILE A 154 15.34 5.13 9.11
CA ILE A 154 15.45 5.45 7.68
C ILE A 154 16.85 5.99 7.39
N THR A 155 17.60 5.28 6.54
CA THR A 155 18.88 5.73 6.02
C THR A 155 18.75 5.95 4.51
N PRO A 156 18.85 7.19 4.01
CA PRO A 156 18.70 7.48 2.58
C PRO A 156 19.67 6.65 1.74
N HIS A 157 19.17 6.02 0.69
CA HIS A 157 19.95 5.25 -0.27
C HIS A 157 19.91 5.95 -1.63
N LYS A 158 21.07 6.22 -2.23
CA LYS A 158 21.12 6.84 -3.57
C LYS A 158 21.30 5.75 -4.61
N ILE A 159 20.31 5.61 -5.50
CA ILE A 159 20.46 4.80 -6.71
C ILE A 159 21.05 5.70 -7.80
N PRO A 160 22.05 5.24 -8.59
CA PRO A 160 22.51 5.95 -9.76
C PRO A 160 21.33 6.30 -10.70
N SER A 161 21.31 7.50 -11.27
CA SER A 161 20.18 8.01 -12.08
C SER A 161 19.80 7.13 -13.27
N ASP A 162 20.75 6.36 -13.78
CA ASP A 162 20.61 5.52 -14.97
C ASP A 162 20.01 4.13 -14.64
N ASP A 163 19.87 3.81 -13.34
CA ASP A 163 19.31 2.57 -12.80
C ASP A 163 17.89 2.76 -12.25
N ILE A 164 17.22 3.90 -12.53
CA ILE A 164 15.82 4.08 -12.12
C ILE A 164 14.94 3.21 -13.02
N SER A 165 14.73 1.95 -12.61
CA SER A 165 13.71 1.10 -13.19
C SER A 165 12.33 1.69 -12.91
N GLU A 166 11.52 1.86 -13.95
CA GLU A 166 10.08 2.00 -13.72
C GLU A 166 9.60 0.72 -13.03
N PHE A 167 8.68 0.83 -12.06
CA PHE A 167 8.12 -0.33 -11.39
C PHE A 167 6.70 -0.56 -11.89
N GLU A 168 6.39 -1.80 -12.23
CA GLU A 168 5.02 -2.26 -12.43
C GLU A 168 4.51 -2.86 -11.13
N ILE A 169 3.30 -2.52 -10.72
CA ILE A 169 2.63 -3.03 -9.52
C ILE A 169 1.36 -3.75 -9.95
N TYR A 170 1.19 -4.97 -9.45
CA TYR A 170 -0.04 -5.73 -9.56
C TYR A 170 -0.60 -5.98 -8.16
N THR A 171 -1.86 -5.61 -7.93
CA THR A 171 -2.54 -5.83 -6.66
C THR A 171 -3.77 -6.70 -6.89
N PRO A 172 -3.78 -7.96 -6.43
CA PRO A 172 -4.98 -8.79 -6.48
C PRO A 172 -6.02 -8.27 -5.47
N ASP A 173 -7.30 -8.61 -5.69
CA ASP A 173 -8.40 -8.29 -4.78
C ASP A 173 -8.39 -9.21 -3.54
N ILE A 174 -7.31 -9.10 -2.75
CA ILE A 174 -7.05 -9.86 -1.54
C ILE A 174 -6.62 -8.86 -0.47
N PHE A 175 -7.38 -8.76 0.62
CA PHE A 175 -7.01 -7.92 1.76
C PHE A 175 -6.11 -8.70 2.73
N CYS A 176 -4.86 -8.27 2.89
CA CYS A 176 -3.95 -8.84 3.87
C CYS A 176 -3.89 -7.98 5.14
N ASP A 177 -4.29 -8.55 6.29
CA ASP A 177 -4.10 -7.92 7.60
C ASP A 177 -2.63 -8.03 8.00
N THR A 178 -1.92 -6.91 7.98
CA THR A 178 -0.50 -6.83 8.35
C THR A 178 -0.24 -7.44 9.73
N ARG A 179 -1.06 -7.16 10.74
CA ARG A 179 -0.88 -7.69 12.09
C ARG A 179 -1.03 -9.21 12.10
N ALA A 180 -2.00 -9.75 11.34
CA ALA A 180 -2.19 -11.19 11.22
C ALA A 180 -0.97 -11.87 10.58
N VAL A 181 -0.44 -11.30 9.49
CA VAL A 181 0.74 -11.83 8.78
C VAL A 181 1.98 -11.85 9.68
N TYR A 182 2.26 -10.77 10.41
CA TYR A 182 3.38 -10.74 11.36
C TYR A 182 3.20 -11.73 12.52
N ARG A 183 1.97 -11.88 13.06
CA ARG A 183 1.68 -12.91 14.07
C ARG A 183 1.90 -14.33 13.53
N GLN A 184 1.50 -14.57 12.29
CA GLN A 184 1.73 -15.85 11.62
C GLN A 184 3.23 -16.11 11.44
N TYR A 185 4.02 -15.11 11.05
CA TYR A 185 5.48 -15.23 10.97
C TYR A 185 6.07 -15.67 12.31
N ARG A 186 5.73 -14.98 13.41
CA ARG A 186 6.17 -15.37 14.76
C ARG A 186 5.77 -16.81 15.09
N SER A 187 4.53 -17.20 14.84
CA SER A 187 4.07 -18.58 15.08
C SER A 187 4.88 -19.62 14.28
N MET A 188 5.27 -19.30 13.05
CA MET A 188 6.09 -20.18 12.21
C MET A 188 7.54 -20.28 12.71
N ILE A 189 8.10 -19.21 13.28
CA ILE A 189 9.41 -19.24 13.96
C ILE A 189 9.36 -20.12 15.22
N GLU A 190 8.33 -19.94 16.06
CA GLU A 190 8.15 -20.72 17.30
C GLU A 190 7.98 -22.22 17.02
N LYS A 191 7.30 -22.56 15.92
CA LYS A 191 7.14 -23.94 15.43
C LYS A 191 8.36 -24.48 14.67
N GLN A 192 9.43 -23.69 14.55
CA GLN A 192 10.65 -24.04 13.81
C GLN A 192 10.40 -24.34 12.33
N ILE A 193 9.32 -23.81 11.75
CA ILE A 193 8.99 -23.91 10.33
C ILE A 193 9.85 -22.91 9.54
N LEU A 194 10.04 -21.71 10.09
CA LEU A 194 10.92 -20.68 9.56
C LEU A 194 12.09 -20.46 10.53
N LYS A 195 13.12 -19.73 10.05
CA LYS A 195 14.21 -19.21 10.87
C LYS A 195 14.34 -17.71 10.63
N LEU A 196 14.81 -16.99 11.64
CA LEU A 196 15.17 -15.59 11.48
C LEU A 196 16.24 -15.44 10.40
N SER A 197 16.14 -14.37 9.64
CA SER A 197 17.11 -14.06 8.61
C SER A 197 18.42 -13.53 9.23
N PRO A 198 19.59 -13.84 8.65
CA PRO A 198 20.85 -13.23 9.08
C PRO A 198 20.78 -11.71 8.97
N LYS A 199 21.39 -11.01 9.94
CA LYS A 199 21.64 -9.57 9.83
C LYS A 199 22.60 -9.30 8.68
N ASP A 200 22.46 -8.14 8.05
CA ASP A 200 23.34 -7.67 6.97
C ASP A 200 23.38 -8.61 5.74
N MET A 201 22.36 -9.47 5.55
CA MET A 201 22.29 -10.42 4.44
C MET A 201 22.46 -9.75 3.06
N PHE A 202 22.07 -8.47 2.97
CA PHE A 202 22.14 -7.66 1.76
C PHE A 202 23.09 -6.46 1.90
N ALA A 203 24.05 -6.45 2.83
CA ALA A 203 24.99 -5.34 2.99
C ALA A 203 25.83 -5.08 1.72
N ASP A 204 26.19 -6.14 0.99
CA ASP A 204 26.94 -6.07 -0.27
C ASP A 204 26.08 -5.64 -1.49
N PHE A 205 24.75 -5.60 -1.35
CA PHE A 205 23.85 -5.04 -2.38
C PHE A 205 23.98 -3.52 -2.54
N SER A 206 24.85 -2.87 -1.75
CA SER A 206 25.21 -1.46 -1.93
C SER A 206 26.13 -1.21 -3.13
N ASN A 207 26.92 -2.21 -3.56
CA ASN A 207 27.92 -2.10 -4.63
C ASN A 207 27.58 -2.90 -5.91
N GLN A 208 26.57 -3.75 -5.86
CA GLN A 208 26.07 -4.47 -7.03
C GLN A 208 24.90 -3.70 -7.61
N LYS A 209 24.76 -3.69 -8.94
CA LYS A 209 23.54 -3.24 -9.61
C LYS A 209 22.37 -4.06 -9.06
N VAL A 210 21.63 -3.50 -8.12
CA VAL A 210 20.48 -4.11 -7.41
C VAL A 210 19.38 -4.53 -8.39
N LEU A 211 19.46 -4.03 -9.61
CA LEU A 211 18.49 -4.16 -10.69
C LEU A 211 19.14 -4.74 -11.97
N ASP A 212 20.24 -5.50 -11.87
CA ASP A 212 20.70 -6.33 -13.00
C ASP A 212 19.82 -7.58 -13.08
N PHE A 213 18.59 -7.38 -13.58
CA PHE A 213 17.62 -8.44 -13.90
C PHE A 213 18.04 -9.16 -15.20
N GLY A 214 19.26 -9.68 -15.22
CA GLY A 214 19.86 -10.30 -16.40
C GLY A 214 18.89 -11.27 -17.08
N GLU A 215 18.86 -11.25 -18.41
CA GLU A 215 18.04 -12.15 -19.23
C GLU A 215 18.21 -13.60 -18.74
N VAL A 216 17.12 -14.19 -18.24
CA VAL A 216 17.07 -15.62 -17.94
C VAL A 216 17.06 -16.35 -19.28
N GLN A 217 18.25 -16.67 -19.79
CA GLN A 217 18.38 -17.58 -20.93
C GLN A 217 18.05 -19.00 -20.46
N GLY A 218 16.88 -19.48 -20.87
CA GLY A 218 16.51 -20.89 -20.73
C GLY A 218 17.38 -21.79 -21.61
N LEU A 219 17.78 -22.95 -21.09
CA LEU A 219 18.40 -24.02 -21.88
C LEU A 219 17.74 -25.39 -21.61
N ALA A 220 16.89 -25.75 -22.57
CA ALA A 220 16.70 -27.01 -23.30
C ALA A 220 16.98 -28.41 -22.68
N GLN A 221 15.91 -29.23 -22.71
CA GLN A 221 15.70 -30.46 -23.52
C GLN A 221 16.51 -31.76 -23.37
N ASP A 222 17.40 -31.96 -22.41
CA ASP A 222 18.16 -33.22 -22.43
C ASP A 222 17.77 -34.13 -21.26
N GLY A 223 16.66 -34.84 -21.46
CA GLY A 223 16.04 -35.67 -20.44
C GLY A 223 16.92 -36.80 -19.92
N GLN A 224 17.18 -36.82 -18.60
CA GLN A 224 17.30 -38.06 -17.81
C GLN A 224 16.80 -37.86 -16.36
N ALA A 225 15.92 -38.79 -15.95
CA ALA A 225 15.41 -39.17 -14.64
C ALA A 225 15.40 -38.16 -13.48
N MET A 226 14.22 -37.54 -13.28
CA MET A 226 13.85 -36.81 -12.06
C MET A 226 13.40 -37.78 -10.96
N GLN A 227 14.19 -37.91 -9.89
CA GLN A 227 13.71 -38.52 -8.64
C GLN A 227 12.89 -37.46 -7.90
N ARG A 228 11.56 -37.59 -8.00
CA ARG A 228 10.61 -36.64 -7.41
C ARG A 228 10.64 -36.69 -5.89
N ASN A 229 10.88 -35.55 -5.25
CA ASN A 229 10.27 -35.14 -3.98
C ASN A 229 10.42 -33.61 -3.77
N SER A 230 9.27 -32.92 -3.60
CA SER A 230 9.13 -31.49 -3.21
C SER A 230 9.37 -30.39 -4.28
N TYR A 231 8.54 -30.32 -5.32
CA TYR A 231 8.56 -29.27 -6.36
C TYR A 231 7.82 -27.97 -6.01
N ALA A 232 8.14 -27.35 -4.88
CA ALA A 232 7.66 -25.97 -4.61
C ALA A 232 8.81 -25.00 -4.33
N CYS A 233 9.82 -25.39 -3.54
CA CYS A 233 10.77 -24.42 -2.96
C CYS A 233 11.74 -23.74 -3.93
N GLU A 234 12.16 -24.37 -5.04
CA GLU A 234 13.22 -23.78 -5.87
C GLU A 234 12.76 -22.61 -6.74
N ARG A 235 11.45 -22.52 -7.04
CA ARG A 235 10.87 -21.40 -7.82
C ARG A 235 10.40 -20.24 -6.95
N PHE A 236 10.04 -20.52 -5.68
CA PHE A 236 9.78 -19.50 -4.65
C PHE A 236 11.06 -18.92 -4.03
N ALA A 237 12.23 -19.44 -4.40
CA ALA A 237 13.52 -18.99 -3.86
C ALA A 237 13.90 -17.55 -4.27
N SER A 238 13.21 -16.87 -5.19
CA SER A 238 13.40 -15.42 -5.41
C SER A 238 12.42 -14.59 -4.57
N LEU A 239 11.14 -14.97 -4.59
CA LEU A 239 10.04 -14.30 -3.86
C LEU A 239 10.18 -14.41 -2.33
N ALA A 240 10.34 -15.62 -1.81
CA ALA A 240 10.47 -15.88 -0.37
C ALA A 240 11.84 -15.47 0.17
N THR A 241 12.88 -15.50 -0.66
CA THR A 241 14.21 -15.05 -0.23
C THR A 241 14.23 -13.55 0.03
N LEU A 242 13.53 -12.77 -0.80
CA LEU A 242 13.52 -11.32 -0.65
C LEU A 242 12.51 -10.84 0.39
N ASN A 243 11.40 -11.56 0.64
CA ASN A 243 10.40 -11.13 1.62
C ASN A 243 9.97 -12.27 2.57
N ASP A 244 10.41 -12.17 3.83
CA ASP A 244 10.11 -13.14 4.89
C ASP A 244 8.62 -13.25 5.23
N LEU A 245 7.81 -12.26 4.87
CA LEU A 245 6.37 -12.24 5.13
C LEU A 245 5.57 -12.95 4.04
N PHE A 246 6.17 -13.34 2.91
CA PHE A 246 5.44 -13.99 1.83
C PHE A 246 4.86 -15.36 2.24
N ALA A 247 5.68 -16.23 2.84
CA ALA A 247 5.21 -17.55 3.29
C ALA A 247 4.14 -17.46 4.40
N PRO A 248 4.27 -16.63 5.43
CA PRO A 248 3.19 -16.36 6.39
C PRO A 248 1.92 -15.81 5.75
N ALA A 249 2.05 -14.89 4.78
CA ALA A 249 0.90 -14.35 4.07
C ALA A 249 0.17 -15.44 3.28
N CYS A 250 0.90 -16.30 2.55
CA CYS A 250 0.31 -17.44 1.84
C CYS A 250 -0.35 -18.45 2.79
N ALA A 251 0.19 -18.64 4.00
CA ALA A 251 -0.42 -19.52 4.99
C ALA A 251 -1.79 -19.02 5.48
N LEU A 252 -2.01 -17.70 5.49
CA LEU A 252 -3.29 -17.09 5.86
C LEU A 252 -4.21 -16.87 4.65
N TYR A 253 -3.62 -16.57 3.49
CA TYR A 253 -4.31 -16.22 2.24
C TYR A 253 -3.76 -17.10 1.10
N PRO A 254 -4.20 -18.36 1.00
CA PRO A 254 -3.62 -19.33 0.05
C PRO A 254 -3.72 -18.91 -1.42
N GLN A 255 -4.69 -18.06 -1.78
CA GLN A 255 -4.87 -17.53 -3.13
C GLN A 255 -3.65 -16.74 -3.63
N LEU A 256 -2.80 -16.22 -2.72
CA LEU A 256 -1.56 -15.55 -3.09
C LEU A 256 -0.59 -16.48 -3.83
N LEU A 257 -0.64 -17.80 -3.58
CA LEU A 257 0.19 -18.77 -4.29
C LEU A 257 -0.22 -18.91 -5.76
N GLU A 258 -1.52 -18.94 -6.03
CA GLU A 258 -2.06 -19.01 -7.39
C GLU A 258 -1.69 -17.74 -8.16
N VAL A 259 -1.88 -16.57 -7.55
CA VAL A 259 -1.47 -15.28 -8.13
C VAL A 259 0.03 -15.25 -8.44
N ALA A 260 0.88 -15.69 -7.50
CA ALA A 260 2.32 -15.72 -7.71
C ALA A 260 2.72 -16.68 -8.85
N GLN A 261 2.02 -17.81 -8.99
CA GLN A 261 2.26 -18.77 -10.08
C GLN A 261 1.84 -18.20 -11.44
N GLU A 262 0.71 -17.49 -11.50
CA GLU A 262 0.21 -16.85 -12.73
C GLU A 262 1.11 -15.70 -13.20
N LEU A 263 1.60 -14.87 -12.26
CA LEU A 263 2.51 -13.76 -12.57
C LEU A 263 3.87 -14.26 -13.08
N GLY A 264 4.36 -15.38 -12.54
CA GLY A 264 5.60 -16.01 -12.95
C GLY A 264 6.87 -15.27 -12.50
N GLU A 265 7.97 -15.54 -13.19
CA GLU A 265 9.31 -15.05 -12.82
C GLU A 265 9.46 -13.53 -12.99
N GLY A 266 10.26 -12.93 -12.11
CA GLY A 266 10.55 -11.48 -12.12
C GLY A 266 9.56 -10.63 -11.32
N TRP A 267 8.49 -11.21 -10.78
CA TRP A 267 7.61 -10.55 -9.83
C TRP A 267 8.03 -10.80 -8.38
N PHE A 268 7.84 -9.80 -7.53
CA PHE A 268 8.30 -9.73 -6.15
C PHE A 268 7.16 -9.31 -5.22
N PHE A 269 7.13 -9.80 -3.98
CA PHE A 269 6.06 -9.52 -3.03
C PHE A 269 6.38 -8.30 -2.15
N SER A 270 5.46 -7.35 -2.00
CA SER A 270 5.67 -6.13 -1.21
C SER A 270 5.02 -6.19 0.18
N GLY A 271 5.79 -5.86 1.22
CA GLY A 271 5.32 -5.76 2.60
C GLY A 271 4.70 -7.06 3.10
N SER A 272 3.56 -6.97 3.78
CA SER A 272 2.75 -8.14 4.18
C SER A 272 1.75 -8.58 3.11
N GLY A 273 1.89 -8.08 1.87
CA GLY A 273 0.92 -8.28 0.80
C GLY A 273 -0.29 -7.37 0.86
N SER A 274 -1.18 -7.48 -0.12
CA SER A 274 -1.19 -8.49 -1.21
C SER A 274 -0.46 -8.14 -2.51
N SER A 275 0.14 -6.95 -2.63
CA SER A 275 0.70 -6.52 -3.92
C SER A 275 1.99 -7.22 -4.30
N PHE A 276 2.15 -7.40 -5.61
CA PHE A 276 3.37 -7.80 -6.28
C PHE A 276 3.91 -6.66 -7.12
N PHE A 277 5.22 -6.63 -7.35
CA PHE A 277 5.86 -5.67 -8.23
C PHE A 277 6.94 -6.32 -9.07
N ARG A 278 7.27 -5.72 -10.21
CA ARG A 278 8.49 -6.01 -10.96
C ARG A 278 9.14 -4.72 -11.40
N ALA A 279 10.46 -4.75 -11.54
CA ALA A 279 11.19 -3.65 -12.13
C ALA A 279 11.22 -3.82 -13.65
N LEU A 280 11.03 -2.71 -14.35
CA LEU A 280 11.16 -2.61 -15.80
C LEU A 280 12.55 -2.05 -16.09
N GLY A 281 13.32 -2.74 -16.92
CA GLY A 281 14.63 -2.24 -17.36
C GLY A 281 14.48 -0.91 -18.11
N VAL A 282 15.47 -0.03 -17.99
CA VAL A 282 15.57 1.14 -18.87
C VAL A 282 15.87 0.61 -20.27
N ALA A 283 14.96 0.80 -21.22
CA ALA A 283 15.25 0.55 -22.63
C ALA A 283 16.43 1.44 -23.02
N LYS A 284 17.63 0.86 -23.15
CA LYS A 284 18.73 1.55 -23.80
C LYS A 284 18.24 1.85 -25.21
N ASN A 285 18.07 3.14 -25.52
CA ASN A 285 17.85 3.57 -26.90
C ASN A 285 18.86 2.85 -27.78
N ALA A 286 18.38 1.96 -28.64
CA ALA A 286 19.17 1.44 -29.74
C ALA A 286 19.42 2.63 -30.68
N THR A 287 20.45 3.42 -30.39
CA THR A 287 20.99 4.36 -31.36
C THR A 287 21.61 3.53 -32.48
N ASP A 288 20.78 3.29 -33.49
CA ASP A 288 21.10 3.49 -34.89
C ASP A 288 22.57 3.25 -35.24
N SER A 289 22.90 2.00 -35.53
CA SER A 289 24.06 1.68 -36.38
C SER A 289 23.63 1.63 -37.84
N THR A 290 23.04 2.73 -38.31
CA THR A 290 23.00 3.02 -39.74
C THR A 290 24.42 3.36 -40.18
N LYS A 291 25.09 2.37 -40.77
CA LYS A 291 26.35 2.54 -41.50
C LYS A 291 26.17 3.64 -42.54
N GLU A 292 26.85 4.76 -42.33
CA GLU A 292 27.04 5.81 -43.33
C GLU A 292 27.58 5.21 -44.64
N ALA A 293 26.78 5.31 -45.70
CA ALA A 293 27.27 5.32 -47.06
C ALA A 293 27.63 6.77 -47.43
N LYS A 294 28.92 7.01 -47.63
CA LYS A 294 29.52 8.26 -48.13
C LYS A 294 28.86 8.72 -49.44
N SER A 295 28.47 9.99 -49.53
CA SER A 295 28.30 10.72 -50.80
C SER A 295 28.16 12.24 -50.57
N THR A 296 29.29 12.95 -50.65
CA THR A 296 29.55 14.27 -51.28
C THR A 296 28.53 15.44 -51.21
N LYS A 297 29.01 16.55 -50.60
CA LYS A 297 28.96 17.99 -50.97
C LYS A 297 27.83 18.50 -51.89
N ALA A 298 27.11 19.55 -51.44
CA ALA A 298 27.09 20.91 -52.04
C ALA A 298 26.08 21.87 -51.38
N ASP A 299 26.56 23.09 -51.12
CA ASP A 299 25.98 24.45 -51.17
C ASP A 299 24.49 24.82 -50.89
N SER A 300 24.39 25.82 -50.00
CA SER A 300 23.63 27.10 -50.02
C SER A 300 22.12 27.19 -50.32
N SER A 301 21.41 27.76 -49.34
CA SER A 301 20.34 28.78 -49.42
C SER A 301 19.10 28.55 -50.31
N ASN A 302 17.91 28.50 -49.70
CA ASN A 302 16.78 29.46 -49.86
C ASN A 302 15.38 28.84 -49.66
N VAL A 303 14.61 29.54 -48.80
CA VAL A 303 13.20 29.93 -48.95
C VAL A 303 12.09 28.93 -48.61
N ALA A 304 11.23 29.46 -47.74
CA ALA A 304 9.85 29.11 -47.42
C ALA A 304 9.03 28.45 -48.54
N ASP A 305 8.36 27.36 -48.18
CA ASP A 305 6.92 27.11 -48.41
C ASP A 305 6.68 25.62 -48.18
N PHE A 306 6.09 25.24 -47.05
CA PHE A 306 5.23 24.05 -46.96
C PHE A 306 4.23 24.27 -45.82
N ASP A 307 3.24 25.06 -46.20
CA ASP A 307 2.00 25.34 -45.49
C ASP A 307 1.07 24.09 -45.51
N LYS A 308 0.15 24.02 -44.55
CA LYS A 308 -1.22 23.46 -44.75
C LYS A 308 -1.45 21.96 -45.04
N ALA A 309 -0.95 21.04 -44.22
CA ALA A 309 -1.42 19.63 -44.29
C ALA A 309 -1.66 18.87 -42.97
N GLN A 310 -1.70 19.55 -41.81
CA GLN A 310 -1.93 18.87 -40.52
C GLN A 310 -3.04 19.45 -39.62
N LEU A 311 -3.84 20.40 -40.10
CA LEU A 311 -4.89 21.04 -39.30
C LEU A 311 -6.34 20.60 -39.59
N ASP A 312 -6.56 19.59 -40.45
CA ASP A 312 -7.90 19.12 -40.83
C ASP A 312 -8.23 17.66 -40.40
N LYS A 313 -7.39 17.00 -39.60
CA LYS A 313 -7.67 15.63 -39.11
C LYS A 313 -8.20 15.54 -37.67
N THR A 314 -8.30 16.67 -36.96
CA THR A 314 -8.77 16.70 -35.57
C THR A 314 -10.24 17.16 -35.43
N ARG A 315 -10.90 17.55 -36.55
CA ARG A 315 -12.29 18.05 -36.53
C ARG A 315 -13.35 17.05 -37.01
N LEU A 316 -12.96 15.81 -37.31
CA LEU A 316 -13.87 14.75 -37.79
C LEU A 316 -14.18 13.67 -36.75
N ASN A 317 -13.50 13.65 -35.59
CA ASN A 317 -13.74 12.66 -34.53
C ASN A 317 -14.63 13.16 -33.38
N GLU A 318 -14.82 14.48 -33.23
CA GLU A 318 -15.67 15.03 -32.16
C GLU A 318 -17.17 14.97 -32.50
N THR A 319 -17.55 14.87 -33.78
CA THR A 319 -18.96 14.84 -34.20
C THR A 319 -19.59 13.44 -34.15
N GLN A 320 -18.79 12.37 -34.02
CA GLN A 320 -19.31 10.98 -33.96
C GLN A 320 -19.45 10.43 -32.54
N LEU A 321 -18.95 11.12 -31.52
CA LEU A 321 -19.09 10.72 -30.11
C LEU A 321 -20.36 11.28 -29.45
N ASP A 322 -20.88 12.42 -29.91
CA ASP A 322 -22.10 13.04 -29.36
C ASP A 322 -23.40 12.35 -29.84
N GLU A 323 -23.42 11.74 -31.02
CA GLU A 323 -24.60 11.00 -31.52
C GLU A 323 -24.77 9.61 -30.86
N ALA A 324 -23.68 9.03 -30.34
CA ALA A 324 -23.71 7.75 -29.61
C ALA A 324 -24.16 7.88 -28.14
N GLN A 325 -24.09 9.08 -27.56
CA GLN A 325 -24.53 9.34 -26.17
C GLN A 325 -26.00 9.75 -26.09
N SER A 326 -26.56 10.38 -27.13
CA SER A 326 -27.99 10.74 -27.20
C SER A 326 -28.92 9.53 -27.41
N SER A 327 -28.44 8.47 -28.07
CA SER A 327 -29.22 7.25 -28.36
C SER A 327 -29.31 6.26 -27.19
N LYS A 328 -28.41 6.32 -26.18
CA LYS A 328 -28.50 5.49 -24.96
C LYS A 328 -29.42 6.08 -23.88
N ALA A 329 -29.61 7.40 -23.86
CA ALA A 329 -30.49 8.08 -22.89
C ALA A 329 -32.00 7.90 -23.22
N GLN A 330 -32.37 7.61 -24.47
CA GLN A 330 -33.76 7.37 -24.87
C GLN A 330 -34.24 5.93 -24.63
N THR A 331 -33.33 4.98 -24.39
CA THR A 331 -33.69 3.57 -24.17
C THR A 331 -33.92 3.24 -22.68
N GLN A 332 -33.26 3.95 -21.76
CA GLN A 332 -33.47 3.79 -20.30
C GLN A 332 -34.72 4.48 -19.74
N SER A 333 -35.36 5.39 -20.49
CA SER A 333 -36.60 6.08 -20.08
C SER A 333 -37.89 5.35 -20.48
N LYS A 334 -37.79 4.21 -21.18
CA LYS A 334 -38.94 3.35 -21.52
C LYS A 334 -39.09 2.13 -20.60
N GLU A 335 -38.03 1.64 -19.96
CA GLU A 335 -38.13 0.49 -19.03
C GLU A 335 -38.59 0.87 -17.61
N THR A 336 -38.61 2.15 -17.26
CA THR A 336 -39.06 2.65 -15.95
C THR A 336 -40.55 3.02 -15.90
N LYS A 337 -41.33 2.78 -16.96
CA LYS A 337 -42.78 3.01 -16.99
C LYS A 337 -43.66 1.75 -17.03
N ASP A 338 -43.06 0.56 -17.12
CA ASP A 338 -43.80 -0.73 -17.17
C ASP A 338 -43.72 -1.56 -15.87
N ILE A 339 -43.12 -1.02 -14.79
CA ILE A 339 -43.02 -1.73 -13.49
C ILE A 339 -44.03 -1.19 -12.45
N ASP A 340 -44.64 -0.03 -12.68
CA ASP A 340 -45.56 0.62 -11.72
C ASP A 340 -47.05 0.30 -11.93
N SER A 341 -47.38 -0.66 -12.81
CA SER A 341 -48.77 -1.06 -13.13
C SER A 341 -49.14 -2.49 -12.70
N GLN A 342 -48.31 -3.18 -11.90
CA GLN A 342 -48.59 -4.54 -11.39
C GLN A 342 -48.57 -4.68 -9.85
N LYS A 343 -48.98 -3.65 -9.12
CA LYS A 343 -49.17 -3.75 -7.65
C LYS A 343 -50.50 -3.15 -7.18
N ILE A 344 -51.61 -3.60 -7.77
CA ILE A 344 -52.95 -3.49 -7.14
C ILE A 344 -53.73 -4.75 -7.56
N ASP A 345 -53.73 -5.76 -6.68
CA ASP A 345 -54.76 -6.78 -6.46
C ASP A 345 -54.14 -8.13 -6.03
N SER A 346 -54.07 -8.36 -4.71
CA SER A 346 -54.51 -9.62 -4.13
C SER A 346 -54.49 -9.53 -2.60
N ASN A 347 -55.72 -9.51 -2.11
CA ASN A 347 -56.22 -9.51 -0.75
C ASN A 347 -55.58 -10.55 0.21
N GLN A 348 -55.44 -10.11 1.47
CA GLN A 348 -55.94 -10.74 2.70
C GLN A 348 -55.90 -12.27 2.86
N GLY A 349 -55.27 -12.73 3.95
CA GLY A 349 -55.65 -13.98 4.60
C GLY A 349 -54.65 -14.59 5.58
N SER A 350 -54.97 -14.48 6.87
CA SER A 350 -54.77 -15.52 7.89
C SER A 350 -53.51 -15.54 8.78
N THR A 351 -53.75 -15.13 10.03
CA THR A 351 -53.39 -15.78 11.33
C THR A 351 -51.93 -15.86 11.77
N ARG A 352 -51.54 -15.11 12.81
CA ARG A 352 -51.60 -15.47 14.26
C ARG A 352 -50.70 -16.66 14.65
N GLY A 353 -49.66 -16.40 15.45
CA GLY A 353 -49.13 -17.38 16.39
C GLY A 353 -47.62 -17.32 16.67
N LEU A 354 -47.30 -17.06 17.94
CA LEU A 354 -46.13 -17.57 18.67
C LEU A 354 -44.82 -16.76 18.62
N ALA A 355 -44.79 -15.72 19.46
CA ALA A 355 -43.66 -15.46 20.33
C ALA A 355 -43.97 -16.08 21.70
N GLN A 356 -43.14 -17.01 22.19
CA GLN A 356 -42.81 -17.21 23.60
C GLN A 356 -41.93 -18.47 23.79
N ASP A 357 -41.11 -18.38 24.84
CA ASP A 357 -40.40 -19.44 25.57
C ASP A 357 -39.05 -19.92 25.02
N PHE A 358 -37.96 -19.52 25.69
CA PHE A 358 -37.09 -20.44 26.45
C PHE A 358 -36.15 -19.65 27.37
N ALA A 359 -36.48 -19.61 28.67
CA ALA A 359 -35.59 -19.23 29.77
C ALA A 359 -36.00 -20.01 31.04
N LYS A 360 -34.98 -20.39 31.85
CA LYS A 360 -34.93 -21.29 33.04
C LYS A 360 -34.37 -22.67 32.66
N GLU A 361 -33.38 -23.25 33.33
CA GLU A 361 -32.92 -23.24 34.73
C GLU A 361 -31.36 -23.14 34.75
N SER A 362 -30.63 -22.65 35.76
CA SER A 362 -30.61 -23.07 37.16
C SER A 362 -29.83 -22.06 38.04
N LYS A 363 -30.36 -21.75 39.23
CA LYS A 363 -29.65 -21.15 40.38
C LYS A 363 -30.06 -21.91 41.65
N GLN A 364 -29.09 -22.29 42.47
CA GLN A 364 -29.06 -22.39 43.95
C GLN A 364 -27.77 -23.14 44.32
N ASP A 365 -26.94 -22.81 45.31
CA ASP A 365 -27.15 -22.23 46.65
C ASP A 365 -25.86 -21.50 47.11
N SER A 366 -25.92 -20.27 47.64
CA SER A 366 -25.92 -19.85 49.06
C SER A 366 -24.53 -19.83 49.74
N ASN A 367 -23.96 -18.64 49.98
CA ASN A 367 -23.81 -17.94 51.29
C ASN A 367 -22.80 -18.58 52.27
N GLU A 368 -21.76 -17.84 52.69
CA GLU A 368 -21.75 -17.11 53.98
C GLU A 368 -20.45 -16.28 54.17
N SER A 369 -20.60 -15.18 54.89
CA SER A 369 -19.69 -14.08 55.21
C SER A 369 -18.69 -14.36 56.35
N THR A 370 -17.54 -13.67 56.40
CA THR A 370 -17.11 -12.90 57.60
C THR A 370 -15.87 -12.02 57.36
N LYS A 371 -15.88 -10.85 58.02
CA LYS A 371 -14.88 -9.77 58.09
C LYS A 371 -13.58 -10.17 58.78
N LYS A 372 -12.46 -9.54 58.39
CA LYS A 372 -11.54 -8.84 59.31
C LYS A 372 -10.57 -7.88 58.59
N GLU A 373 -10.45 -6.69 59.15
CA GLU A 373 -9.54 -5.60 58.77
C GLU A 373 -8.09 -5.87 59.20
N SER A 374 -7.11 -5.40 58.41
CA SER A 374 -5.91 -4.70 58.93
C SER A 374 -5.08 -4.02 57.83
N LYS A 375 -5.03 -2.69 57.90
CA LYS A 375 -4.02 -1.68 57.50
C LYS A 375 -2.84 -2.06 56.54
N LYS A 376 -2.84 -1.38 55.36
CA LYS A 376 -1.80 -0.59 54.62
C LYS A 376 -0.31 -0.60 55.08
N PRO A 377 0.70 -0.20 54.23
CA PRO A 377 0.58 0.48 52.91
C PRO A 377 1.59 0.11 51.77
N LEU A 378 1.33 0.71 50.59
CA LEU A 378 2.25 1.16 49.51
C LEU A 378 3.02 0.12 48.68
N ASP A 379 2.60 -0.08 47.42
CA ASP A 379 3.34 0.41 46.25
C ASP A 379 2.53 0.23 44.95
N SER A 380 2.74 1.16 44.02
CA SER A 380 2.06 1.36 42.73
C SER A 380 2.29 0.24 41.70
N PRO A 381 1.29 -0.14 40.88
CA PRO A 381 1.53 -0.87 39.65
C PRO A 381 1.26 -0.03 38.40
N SER A 382 2.24 -0.08 37.49
CA SER A 382 2.16 0.30 36.09
C SER A 382 1.12 -0.54 35.34
N LEU A 383 0.20 0.13 34.65
CA LEU A 383 -0.74 -0.45 33.70
C LEU A 383 -0.27 -0.10 32.28
N PHE A 384 -0.21 -1.09 31.39
CA PHE A 384 -0.87 -1.14 30.07
C PHE A 384 -0.36 -2.38 29.30
N GLU A 385 -1.25 -3.37 29.16
CA GLU A 385 -1.22 -4.44 28.16
C GLU A 385 -1.96 -4.01 26.89
#